data_AF-A0A925Y5W0-F1
#
_entry.id   AF-A0A925Y5W0-F1
#
_cell.length_a   1.000
_cell.length_b   1.000
_cell.length_c   1.000
_cell.angle_alpha   90.00
_cell.angle_beta   90.00
_cell.angle_gamma   90.00
#
_symmetry.space_group_name_H-M   'P 1'
#
loop_
_entity.id
_entity.type
_entity.pdbx_description
1 polymer ?
#
loop_
_entity_poly.entity_id
_entity_poly.type
_entity_poly.pdbx_seq_one_letter_code
_entity_poly.pdbx_strand_id
1 'polypeptide(L)'
;MRTFLILLAMLIVQMALSAQTFRYEVYDNDLIHPKVHKERRARVLASMSPQNIAIVFSADTRNRQNDVSYEYRQSSDMLYL
;
A
#
# COMPACT_ATOMS: atom_id res chain seq x y z
N MET A 1 -31.41 23.69 30.59
CA MET A 1 -31.35 22.24 30.28
C MET A 1 -31.39 21.97 28.77
N ARG A 2 -32.32 22.56 28.00
CA ARG A 2 -32.39 22.34 26.53
C ARG A 2 -31.14 22.77 25.77
N THR A 3 -30.57 23.93 26.09
CA THR A 3 -29.31 24.43 25.50
C THR A 3 -28.11 23.53 25.82
N PHE A 4 -28.03 23.03 27.05
CA PHE A 4 -26.98 22.08 27.46
C PHE A 4 -27.06 20.75 26.69
N LEU A 5 -28.27 20.22 26.51
CA LEU A 5 -28.50 18.99 25.72
C LEU A 5 -28.12 19.18 24.25
N ILE A 6 -28.37 20.36 23.67
CA ILE A 6 -27.98 20.69 22.29
C ILE A 6 -26.45 20.75 22.15
N LEU A 7 -25.77 21.39 23.10
CA LEU A 7 -24.30 21.48 23.08
C LEU A 7 -23.65 20.10 23.26
N LEU A 8 -24.21 19.27 24.14
CA LEU A 8 -23.74 17.89 24.33
C LEU A 8 -23.94 17.04 23.06
N ALA A 9 -25.10 17.18 22.40
CA ALA A 9 -25.35 16.49 21.13
C ALA A 9 -24.39 16.96 20.02
N MET A 10 -24.12 18.26 19.92
CA MET A 10 -23.13 18.79 18.96
C MET A 10 -21.73 18.25 19.21
N LEU A 11 -21.31 18.15 20.48
CA LEU A 11 -19.99 17.61 20.84
C LEU A 11 -19.86 16.12 20.44
N ILE A 12 -20.91 15.33 20.65
CA ILE A 12 -20.93 13.91 20.28
C ILE A 12 -20.86 13.73 18.76
N VAL A 13 -21.57 14.57 18.00
CA VAL A 13 -21.54 14.55 16.52
C VAL A 13 -20.14 14.89 15.99
N GLN A 14 -19.47 15.87 16.59
CA GLN A 14 -18.09 16.24 16.20
C GLN A 14 -17.07 15.11 16.46
N MET A 15 -17.23 14.38 17.57
CA MET A 15 -16.39 13.20 17.86
C MET A 15 -16.62 12.06 16.86
N ALA A 16 -17.87 11.82 16.45
CA ALA A 16 -18.20 10.77 15.48
C ALA A 16 -17.67 11.06 14.06
N LEU A 17 -17.66 12.34 13.65
CA LEU A 17 -17.13 12.76 12.34
C LEU A 17 -15.60 12.62 12.25
N SER A 18 -14.89 12.82 13.37
CA SER A 18 -13.42 12.75 13.41
C SER A 18 -12.87 11.32 13.40
N ALA A 19 -13.73 10.31 13.59
CA ALA A 19 -13.35 8.89 13.65
C ALA A 19 -13.46 8.16 12.29
N GLN A 20 -13.86 8.84 11.21
CA GLN A 20 -13.96 8.23 9.89
C GLN A 20 -12.59 8.18 9.21
N THR A 21 -11.85 7.08 9.42
CA THR A 21 -10.78 6.71 8.50
C THR A 21 -11.42 6.13 7.24
N PHE A 22 -11.43 6.88 6.14
CA PHE A 22 -11.86 6.33 4.85
C PHE A 22 -10.90 5.22 4.44
N ARG A 23 -11.43 4.01 4.20
CA ARG A 23 -10.66 2.99 3.47
C ARG A 23 -10.47 3.56 2.07
N TYR A 24 -9.23 3.66 1.61
CA TYR A 24 -8.99 4.08 0.23
C TYR A 24 -9.56 3.00 -0.69
N GLU A 25 -10.49 3.38 -1.56
CA GLU A 25 -10.98 2.50 -2.61
C GLU A 25 -9.92 2.47 -3.71
N VAL A 26 -9.47 1.27 -4.07
CA VAL A 26 -8.61 1.06 -5.24
C VAL A 26 -9.50 0.57 -6.35
N TYR A 27 -9.64 1.35 -7.41
CA TYR A 27 -10.33 0.89 -8.60
C TYR A 27 -9.35 0.15 -9.52
N ASP A 28 -9.88 -0.71 -10.39
CA ASP A 28 -9.06 -1.54 -11.29
C ASP A 28 -8.08 -0.73 -12.16
N ASN A 29 -8.42 0.53 -12.45
CA ASN A 29 -7.61 1.45 -13.26
C ASN A 29 -6.58 2.26 -12.46
N ASP A 30 -6.62 2.25 -11.13
CA ASP A 30 -5.65 2.95 -10.28
C ASP A 30 -4.32 2.19 -10.19
N LEU A 31 -4.35 0.89 -10.52
CA LEU A 31 -3.19 0.02 -10.52
C LEU A 31 -2.36 0.16 -11.79
N ILE A 32 -1.07 -0.17 -11.66
CA ILE A 32 -0.15 -0.17 -12.80
C ILE A 32 -0.58 -1.28 -13.76
N HIS A 33 -0.90 -0.90 -15.00
CA HIS A 33 -1.28 -1.86 -16.03
C HIS A 33 -0.16 -2.88 -16.28
N PRO A 34 -0.44 -4.19 -16.42
CA PRO A 34 0.59 -5.24 -16.58
C PRO A 34 1.60 -5.01 -17.71
N LYS A 35 1.17 -4.31 -18.77
CA LYS A 35 2.02 -3.88 -19.89
C LYS A 35 3.25 -3.08 -19.41
N VAL A 36 3.08 -2.21 -18.41
CA VAL A 36 4.17 -1.36 -17.89
C VAL A 36 5.27 -2.20 -17.24
N HIS A 37 4.90 -3.24 -16.48
CA HIS A 37 5.86 -4.19 -15.89
C HIS A 37 6.64 -4.96 -16.99
N LYS A 38 5.93 -5.43 -18.04
CA LYS A 38 6.57 -6.09 -19.19
C LYS A 38 7.61 -5.20 -19.87
N GLU A 39 7.29 -3.93 -20.08
CA GLU A 39 8.21 -2.95 -20.69
C GLU A 39 9.42 -2.65 -19.79
N ARG A 40 9.23 -2.56 -18.47
CA ARG A 40 10.33 -2.38 -17.52
C ARG A 40 11.31 -3.56 -17.56
N ARG A 41 10.81 -4.80 -17.53
CA ARG A 41 11.66 -6.00 -17.67
C ARG A 41 12.39 -6.05 -19.01
N ALA A 42 11.73 -5.65 -20.10
CA ALA A 42 12.37 -5.58 -21.41
C ALA A 42 13.54 -4.58 -21.43
N ARG A 43 13.40 -3.42 -20.78
CA ARG A 43 14.50 -2.44 -20.64
C ARG A 43 15.67 -2.99 -19.84
N VAL A 44 15.41 -3.72 -18.75
CA VAL A 44 16.47 -4.38 -17.96
C VAL A 44 17.20 -5.43 -18.79
N LEU A 45 16.46 -6.29 -19.49
CA LEU A 45 17.08 -7.30 -20.36
C LEU A 45 17.91 -6.68 -21.50
N ALA A 46 17.44 -5.57 -22.06
CA ALA A 46 18.15 -4.85 -23.12
C ALA A 46 19.46 -4.19 -22.63
N SER A 47 19.61 -3.92 -21.33
CA SER A 47 20.86 -3.40 -20.76
C SER A 47 21.82 -4.49 -20.30
N MET A 48 21.46 -5.76 -20.43
CA MET A 48 22.29 -6.90 -20.03
C MET A 48 23.07 -7.47 -21.23
N SER A 49 24.24 -8.05 -20.97
CA SER A 49 24.98 -8.80 -21.99
C SER A 49 24.21 -10.07 -22.43
N PRO A 50 24.48 -10.61 -23.63
CA PRO A 50 23.91 -11.89 -24.06
C PRO A 50 24.20 -13.02 -23.07
N GLN A 51 23.30 -14.01 -22.98
CA GLN A 51 23.45 -15.21 -22.12
C GLN A 51 23.53 -14.90 -20.61
N ASN A 52 22.76 -13.94 -20.13
CA ASN A 52 22.67 -13.60 -18.70
C ASN A 52 21.27 -13.82 -18.14
N ILE A 53 21.20 -13.91 -16.82
CA ILE A 53 19.97 -14.03 -16.04
C ILE A 53 19.96 -12.96 -14.96
N ALA A 54 18.81 -12.33 -14.76
CA ALA A 54 18.55 -11.46 -13.63
C ALA A 54 17.66 -12.21 -12.62
N ILE A 55 18.08 -12.24 -11.35
CA ILE A 55 17.31 -12.80 -10.24
C ILE A 55 16.89 -11.64 -9.36
N VAL A 56 15.58 -11.45 -9.19
CA VAL A 56 14.99 -10.39 -8.36
C VAL A 56 14.26 -11.06 -7.21
N PHE A 57 14.65 -10.71 -5.99
CA PHE A 57 14.11 -11.33 -4.77
C PHE A 57 12.90 -10.55 -4.25
N SER A 58 11.92 -11.28 -3.74
CA SER A 58 10.87 -10.70 -2.93
C SER A 58 11.41 -10.25 -1.57
N ALA A 59 10.72 -9.30 -0.93
CA ALA A 59 10.96 -9.00 0.48
C ALA A 59 10.54 -10.18 1.35
N ASP A 60 11.19 -10.29 2.51
CA ASP A 60 10.87 -11.21 3.58
C ASP A 60 9.83 -10.62 4.54
N THR A 61 9.16 -11.46 5.33
CA THR A 61 8.36 -11.00 6.47
C THR A 61 9.29 -10.61 7.61
N ARG A 62 9.03 -9.46 8.23
CA ARG A 62 9.88 -8.95 9.32
C ARG A 62 9.21 -9.20 10.65
N ASN A 63 9.90 -9.93 11.54
CA ASN A 63 9.43 -10.08 12.90
C ASN A 63 9.44 -8.72 13.61
N ARG A 64 8.33 -8.38 14.26
CA ARG A 64 8.21 -7.19 15.11
C ARG A 64 8.53 -7.55 16.55
N GLN A 65 7.90 -8.61 17.07
CA GLN A 65 8.12 -9.11 18.42
C GLN A 65 7.54 -10.51 18.55
N ASN A 66 8.38 -11.50 18.88
CA ASN A 66 7.98 -12.90 19.06
C ASN A 66 7.21 -13.47 17.86
N ASP A 67 5.91 -13.71 18.02
CA ASP A 67 4.94 -14.24 17.05
C ASP A 67 4.22 -13.13 16.26
N VAL A 68 4.51 -11.86 16.53
CA VAL A 68 3.93 -10.70 15.84
C VAL A 68 4.88 -10.20 14.77
N SER A 69 4.46 -10.21 13.51
CA SER A 69 5.21 -9.64 12.37
C SER A 69 4.71 -8.24 11.99
N TYR A 70 5.58 -7.45 11.34
CA TYR A 70 5.17 -6.22 10.65
C TYR A 70 4.26 -6.53 9.47
N GLU A 71 3.49 -5.54 9.03
CA GLU A 71 2.77 -5.61 7.76
C GLU A 71 3.75 -5.85 6.61
N TYR A 72 3.41 -6.77 5.72
CA TYR A 72 4.28 -7.13 4.61
C TYR A 72 4.42 -5.96 3.62
N ARG A 73 5.66 -5.62 3.31
CA ARG A 73 5.99 -4.67 2.24
C ARG A 73 6.99 -5.31 1.29
N GLN A 74 6.58 -5.46 0.04
CA GLN A 74 7.40 -6.01 -1.05
C GLN A 74 8.71 -5.20 -1.24
N SER A 75 9.75 -5.79 -1.82
CA SER A 75 10.93 -5.04 -2.27
C SER A 75 10.53 -4.08 -3.39
N SER A 76 11.10 -2.88 -3.42
CA SER A 76 10.77 -1.90 -4.45
C SER A 76 11.11 -2.41 -5.85
N ASP A 77 12.20 -3.15 -5.99
CA ASP A 77 12.63 -3.70 -7.27
C ASP A 77 11.65 -4.75 -7.79
N MET A 78 11.23 -5.71 -6.94
CA MET A 78 10.24 -6.72 -7.33
C MET A 78 8.86 -6.13 -7.59
N LEU A 79 8.46 -5.11 -6.81
CA LEU A 79 7.19 -4.41 -7.02
C LEU A 79 7.21 -3.55 -8.29
N TYR A 80 8.37 -3.05 -8.69
CA TYR A 80 8.53 -2.18 -9.85
C TYR A 80 8.57 -2.97 -11.17
N LEU A 81 9.27 -4.10 -11.19
CA LEU A 81 9.47 -4.95 -12.37
C LEU A 81 8.26 -5.83 -12.70
#